data_AF-Q0RY41-F1
#
_entry.id   AF-Q0RY41-F1
#
_cell.length_a   1.000
_cell.length_b   1.000
_cell.length_c   1.000
_cell.angle_alpha   90.00
_cell.angle_beta   90.00
_cell.angle_gamma   90.00
#
_symmetry.space_group_name_H-M   'P 1'
#
loop_
_entity.id
_entity.type
_entity.pdbx_description
1 polymer ?
#
loop_
_entity_poly.entity_id
_entity_poly.type
_entity_poly.pdbx_seq_one_letter_code
_entity_poly.pdbx_strand_id
1 'polypeptide(L)' 'MAALNDEQLDEIRRHLDEGMTPDAIADYLGRVADLDLMDIVTIRSAAVALSRGGTP' A
#
# COMPACT_ATOMS: atom_id res chain seq x y z
N MET A 1 -3.61 6.16 14.01
CA MET A 1 -3.35 5.51 12.71
C MET A 1 -3.47 4.02 12.93
N ALA A 2 -4.45 3.36 12.32
CA ALA A 2 -4.48 1.91 12.35
C ALA A 2 -3.29 1.42 11.53
N ALA A 3 -2.44 0.59 12.12
CA ALA A 3 -1.40 -0.09 11.36
C ALA A 3 -2.07 -0.99 10.32
N LEU A 4 -1.51 -1.07 9.12
CA LEU A 4 -1.96 -2.02 8.10
C LEU A 4 -1.87 -3.43 8.66
N ASN A 5 -2.88 -4.25 8.38
CA ASN A 5 -2.83 -5.65 8.77
C ASN A 5 -1.94 -6.46 7.81
N ASP A 6 -1.60 -7.69 8.19
CA ASP A 6 -0.71 -8.55 7.39
C ASP A 6 -1.29 -8.84 5.99
N GLU A 7 -2.61 -8.95 5.86
CA GLU A 7 -3.28 -9.20 4.58
C GLU A 7 -3.12 -8.01 3.61
N GLN A 8 -3.28 -6.78 4.11
CA GLN A 8 -3.05 -5.55 3.35
C GLN A 8 -1.59 -5.41 2.95
N LEU A 9 -0.65 -5.77 3.83
CA LEU A 9 0.78 -5.76 3.52
C LEU A 9 1.14 -6.79 2.44
N ASP A 10 0.53 -7.98 2.49
CA ASP A 10 0.74 -9.03 1.49
C ASP A 10 0.14 -8.65 0.13
N GLU A 11 -1.01 -7.95 0.12
CA GLU A 11 -1.59 -7.41 -1.10
C GLU A 11 -0.70 -6.33 -1.73
N ILE A 12 -0.15 -5.41 -0.92
CA ILE A 12 0.82 -4.41 -1.38
C ILE A 12 2.07 -5.08 -1.96
N ARG A 13 2.61 -6.12 -1.30
CA ARG A 13 3.76 -6.88 -1.81
C ARG A 13 3.46 -7.53 -3.15
N ARG A 14 2.30 -8.17 -3.29
CA ARG A 14 1.88 -8.81 -4.55
C ARG A 14 1.85 -7.81 -5.70
N HIS A 15 1.28 -6.62 -5.49
CA HIS A 15 1.23 -5.60 -6.53
C HIS A 15 2.61 -5.02 -6.86
N LEU A 16 3.51 -4.89 -5.88
CA LEU A 16 4.91 -4.53 -6.13
C LEU A 16 5.61 -5.59 -6.99
N ASP A 17 5.38 -6.87 -6.70
CA ASP A 17 5.93 -8.00 -7.48
C ASP A 17 5.37 -8.04 -8.92
N GLU A 18 4.12 -7.59 -9.11
CA GLU A 18 3.49 -7.39 -10.42
C GLU A 18 4.04 -6.15 -11.18
N GLY A 19 4.91 -5.36 -10.53
CA GLY A 19 5.56 -4.18 -11.12
C GLY A 19 4.77 -2.88 -10.97
N MET A 20 3.74 -2.85 -10.11
CA MET A 20 3.03 -1.61 -9.81
C MET A 20 3.90 -0.66 -8.97
N THR A 21 3.73 0.64 -9.18
CA THR A 21 4.39 1.66 -8.36
C THR A 21 3.63 1.89 -7.05
N PRO A 22 4.30 2.34 -5.97
CA PRO A 22 3.63 2.68 -4.71
C PRO A 22 2.44 3.63 -4.84
N ASP A 23 2.53 4.64 -5.71
CA ASP A 23 1.42 5.55 -5.98
C ASP A 23 0.25 4.83 -6.67
N ALA A 24 0.53 4.00 -7.68
CA ALA A 24 -0.51 3.23 -8.37
C ALA A 24 -1.22 2.23 -7.45
N ILE A 25 -0.50 1.62 -6.50
CA ILE A 25 -1.06 0.71 -5.50
C ILE A 25 -2.03 1.46 -4.59
N ALA A 26 -1.60 2.62 -4.05
CA ALA A 26 -2.43 3.42 -3.16
C ALA A 26 -3.69 3.95 -3.87
N ASP A 27 -3.56 4.42 -5.11
CA ASP A 27 -4.69 4.90 -5.92
C ASP A 27 -5.65 3.77 -6.33
N TYR A 28 -5.14 2.55 -6.52
CA TYR A 28 -5.94 1.37 -6.83
C TYR A 28 -6.72 0.93 -5.59
N LEU A 29 -6.02 0.64 -4.47
CA LEU A 29 -6.64 0.17 -3.24
C LEU A 29 -7.59 1.22 -2.65
N GLY A 30 -7.24 2.51 -2.74
CA GLY A 30 -8.10 3.61 -2.33
C GLY A 30 -9.44 3.64 -3.07
N ARG A 31 -9.43 3.35 -4.38
CA ARG A 31 -10.67 3.27 -5.18
C ARG A 31 -11.46 1.98 -4.94
N VAL A 32 -10.78 0.86 -4.76
CA VAL A 32 -11.44 -0.45 -4.56
C VAL A 32 -12.13 -0.51 -3.21
N ALA A 33 -11.50 0.02 -2.16
CA ALA A 33 -12.00 -0.04 -0.79
C ALA A 33 -12.66 1.26 -0.29
N ASP A 34 -12.85 2.26 -1.16
CA ASP A 34 -13.41 3.58 -0.83
C ASP A 34 -12.72 4.22 0.39
N LEU A 35 -11.38 4.22 0.36
CA LEU A 35 -10.55 4.68 1.47
C LEU A 35 -10.47 6.20 1.52
N ASP A 36 -10.27 6.72 2.74
CA ASP A 36 -10.01 8.15 2.90
C ASP A 36 -8.56 8.52 2.49
N LEU A 37 -8.31 9.83 2.41
CA LEU A 37 -7.00 10.34 2.01
C LEU A 37 -5.86 9.94 2.97
N MET A 38 -6.15 9.76 4.26
CA MET A 38 -5.14 9.40 5.25
C MET A 38 -4.76 7.92 5.13
N ASP A 39 -5.73 7.07 4.84
CA ASP A 39 -5.52 5.64 4.56
C ASP A 39 -4.73 5.45 3.26
N ILE A 40 -5.05 6.20 2.21
CA ILE A 40 -4.28 6.20 0.95
C ILE A 40 -2.83 6.61 1.19
N VAL A 41 -2.59 7.65 2.01
CA VAL A 41 -1.22 8.08 2.37
C VAL A 41 -0.49 6.99 3.16
N THR A 42 -1.19 6.29 4.05
CA THR A 42 -0.63 5.18 4.85
C THR A 42 -0.20 4.03 3.95
N ILE A 43 -1.07 3.60 3.03
CA ILE A 43 -0.78 2.55 2.05
C ILE A 43 0.41 2.94 1.16
N ARG A 44 0.43 4.17 0.64
CA ARG A 44 1.54 4.64 -0.19
C ARG A 44 2.86 4.61 0.57
N SER A 45 2.87 5.06 1.81
CA SER A 45 4.07 5.09 2.66
C SER A 45 4.59 3.66 2.92
N ALA A 46 3.67 2.73 3.20
CA ALA A 46 4.02 1.32 3.37
C ALA A 46 4.56 0.69 2.08
N ALA A 47 3.93 0.95 0.94
CA ALA A 47 4.39 0.47 -0.37
C ALA A 47 5.78 1.03 -0.72
N VAL A 48 6.08 2.29 -0.39
CA VAL A 48 7.42 2.86 -0.54
C VAL A 48 8.43 2.14 0.36
N ALA A 49 8.10 1.91 1.63
CA ALA A 49 8.98 1.20 2.56
C ALA A 49 9.30 -0.21 2.05
N LEU A 50 8.27 -0.96 1.65
CA LEU A 50 8.40 -2.33 1.12
C LEU A 50 9.20 -2.38 -0.18
N SER A 51 8.99 -1.43 -1.11
CA SER A 51 9.74 -1.36 -2.38
C SER A 51 11.26 -1.18 -2.18
N ARG A 52 11.66 -0.68 -1.01
CA ARG A 52 13.07 -0.46 -0.64
C ARG A 52 13.62 -1.58 0.26
N GLY A 53 12.85 -2.62 0.53
CA GLY A 53 13.21 -3.69 1.46
C GLY A 53 13.13 -3.28 2.94
N GLY A 54 12.43 -2.19 3.25
CA GLY A 54 12.21 -1.71 4.62
C GLY A 54 10.95 -2.28 5.26
N THR A 55 10.84 -2.09 6.58
CA THR A 55 9.64 -2.43 7.35
C THR A 55 8.71 -1.21 7.39
N PRO A 56 7.42 -1.35 7.03
CA PRO A 56 6.43 -0.27 7.02
C PRO A 56 5.97 0.16 8.42
#